data_AF-A0A968T6L8-F1
#
_entry.id   AF-A0A968T6L8-F1
#
_cell.length_a   1.000
_cell.length_b   1.000
_cell.length_c   1.000
_cell.angle_alpha   90.00
_cell.angle_beta   90.00
_cell.angle_gamma   90.00
#
_symmetry.space_group_name_H-M   'P 1'
#
loop_
_entity.id
_entity.type
_entity.pdbx_description
1 polymer ?
#
loop_
_entity_poly.entity_id
_entity_poly.type
_entity_poly.pdbx_seq_one_letter_code
_entity_poly.pdbx_strand_id
1 'polypeptide(L)' 'MSDKKLGVLIRYDEDAEVYINGKLVTTVNGYTGKYELVLLGKSVKEVLQPGKNTIAVHCHQTTGGQFIDAGLVEY' A
#
# COMPACT_ATOMS: atom_id res chain seq x y z
N MET A 1 -15.19 18.20 9.43
CA MET A 1 -14.32 17.55 8.42
C MET A 1 -14.72 16.08 8.37
N SER A 2 -14.99 15.52 7.19
CA SER A 2 -15.34 14.11 7.05
C SER A 2 -14.16 13.24 7.51
N ASP A 3 -14.47 12.12 8.16
CA ASP A 3 -13.48 11.18 8.64
C ASP A 3 -12.90 10.43 7.42
N LYS A 4 -11.84 11.00 6.83
CA LYS A 4 -11.24 10.48 5.59
C LYS A 4 -10.80 9.04 5.78
N LYS A 5 -11.28 8.16 4.90
CA LYS A 5 -10.86 6.76 4.86
C LYS A 5 -9.77 6.62 3.81
N LEU A 6 -8.70 5.93 4.17
CA LEU A 6 -7.52 5.79 3.33
C LEU A 6 -7.28 4.32 3.00
N GLY A 7 -6.86 4.07 1.78
CA GLY A 7 -6.48 2.74 1.32
C GLY A 7 -5.23 2.79 0.45
N VAL A 8 -4.65 1.64 0.22
CA VAL A 8 -3.65 1.45 -0.83
C VAL A 8 -4.35 0.77 -2.00
N LEU A 9 -4.39 1.44 -3.16
CA LEU A 9 -4.75 0.80 -4.42
C LEU A 9 -3.48 0.16 -4.97
N ILE A 10 -3.43 -1.17 -5.05
CA ILE A 10 -2.21 -1.92 -5.35
C ILE A 10 -2.47 -3.01 -6.39
N ARG A 11 -1.51 -3.21 -7.29
CA ARG A 11 -1.38 -4.41 -8.11
C ARG A 11 0.02 -4.95 -7.92
N TYR A 12 0.11 -6.26 -7.68
CA TYR A 12 1.34 -6.92 -7.28
C TYR A 12 1.40 -8.31 -7.91
N ASP A 13 2.62 -8.78 -8.14
CA ASP A 13 2.92 -10.15 -8.56
C ASP A 13 3.91 -10.70 -7.53
N GLU A 14 3.41 -11.58 -6.65
CA GLU A 14 4.01 -12.05 -5.39
C GLU A 14 4.00 -11.08 -4.20
N ASP A 15 4.60 -11.51 -3.10
CA ASP A 15 4.42 -10.92 -1.79
C ASP A 15 4.97 -9.49 -1.75
N ALA A 16 4.17 -8.55 -1.26
CA ALA A 16 4.53 -7.14 -1.21
C ALA A 16 4.18 -6.47 0.12
N GLU A 17 5.06 -5.56 0.54
CA GLU A 17 4.97 -4.76 1.75
C GLU A 17 4.92 -3.28 1.36
N VAL A 18 3.99 -2.54 1.96
CA VAL A 18 3.85 -1.09 1.73
C VAL A 18 4.10 -0.36 3.04
N TYR A 19 4.98 0.64 2.96
CA TYR A 19 5.38 1.49 4.07
C TYR A 19 5.00 2.93 3.79
N ILE A 20 4.61 3.66 4.83
CA ILE A 20 4.46 5.11 4.80
C ILE A 20 5.35 5.68 5.91
N ASN A 21 6.19 6.66 5.57
CA ASN A 21 7.15 7.29 6.50
C ASN A 21 7.94 6.26 7.35
N GLY A 22 8.33 5.14 6.73
CA GLY A 22 9.11 4.07 7.35
C GLY A 22 8.31 3.09 8.23
N LYS A 23 7.00 3.28 8.40
CA LYS A 23 6.13 2.34 9.12
C LYS A 23 5.39 1.43 8.14
N LEU A 24 5.39 0.12 8.40
CA LEU A 24 4.61 -0.86 7.63
C LEU A 24 3.12 -0.56 7.81
N VAL A 25 2.40 -0.37 6.70
CA VAL A 25 0.96 -0.08 6.73
C VAL A 25 0.10 -1.20 6.18
N THR A 26 0.66 -2.03 5.27
CA THR A 26 -0.01 -3.24 4.81
C THR A 26 0.98 -4.23 4.19
N THR A 27 0.58 -5.50 4.18
CA THR A 27 1.24 -6.61 3.49
C THR A 27 0.19 -7.34 2.65
N VAL A 28 0.54 -7.68 1.43
CA VAL A 28 -0.26 -8.50 0.52
C VAL A 28 0.56 -9.70 0.09
N ASN A 29 -0.08 -10.84 -0.14
CA ASN A 29 0.59 -12.09 -0.51
C ASN A 29 0.01 -12.66 -1.80
N GLY A 30 0.80 -13.47 -2.50
CA GLY A 30 0.43 -14.06 -3.79
C GLY A 30 0.44 -13.03 -4.92
N TYR A 31 -0.38 -13.18 -5.95
CA TYR A 31 -0.40 -12.25 -7.09
C TYR A 31 -1.83 -11.82 -7.44
N THR A 32 -1.96 -10.65 -8.07
CA THR A 32 -3.24 -10.17 -8.59
C THR A 32 -3.13 -9.65 -10.02
N GLY A 33 -4.11 -10.01 -10.86
CA GLY A 33 -4.21 -9.56 -12.24
C GLY A 33 -4.84 -8.18 -12.41
N LYS A 34 -5.29 -7.56 -11.31
CA LYS A 34 -6.01 -6.27 -11.29
C LYS A 34 -5.57 -5.43 -10.10
N TYR A 35 -5.98 -4.16 -10.07
CA TYR A 35 -5.81 -3.35 -8.88
C TYR A 35 -6.80 -3.77 -7.79
N GLU A 36 -6.31 -3.84 -6.56
CA GLU A 36 -7.09 -4.12 -5.36
C GLU A 36 -6.96 -2.98 -4.38
N LEU A 37 -8.08 -2.64 -3.72
CA LEU A 37 -8.10 -1.63 -2.67
C LEU A 37 -7.93 -2.28 -1.31
N VAL A 38 -6.78 -2.05 -0.68
CA VAL A 38 -6.50 -2.50 0.68
C VAL A 38 -6.78 -1.37 1.66
N LEU A 39 -7.78 -1.57 2.53
CA LEU A 39 -8.21 -0.54 3.48
C LEU A 39 -7.19 -0.37 4.59
N LEU A 40 -6.77 0.86 4.86
CA LEU A 40 -5.90 1.18 5.99
C LEU A 40 -6.75 1.51 7.22
N GLY A 41 -6.36 0.94 8.36
CA GLY A 41 -7.00 1.20 9.64
C GLY A 41 -6.83 2.65 10.10
N LYS A 42 -7.61 3.04 11.12
CA LYS A 42 -7.56 4.42 11.67
C LYS A 42 -6.17 4.86 12.13
N SER A 43 -5.31 3.92 12.54
CA SER A 43 -3.93 4.15 12.97
C SER A 43 -3.04 4.73 11.86
N VAL A 44 -3.40 4.61 10.57
CA VAL A 44 -2.61 5.21 9.48
C VAL A 44 -2.50 6.73 9.62
N LYS A 45 -3.46 7.38 10.29
CA LYS A 45 -3.42 8.81 10.57
C LYS A 45 -2.23 9.21 11.45
N GLU A 46 -1.72 8.30 12.27
CA GLU A 46 -0.52 8.49 13.11
C GLU A 46 0.78 8.24 12.35
N VAL A 47 0.68 7.69 11.14
CA VAL A 47 1.82 7.45 10.24
C VAL A 47 2.01 8.65 9.32
N LEU A 48 0.92 9.32 8.94
CA LEU A 48 0.94 10.49 8.07
C LEU A 48 1.40 11.74 8.80
N GLN A 49 2.02 12.64 8.05
CA GLN A 49 2.40 13.97 8.51
C GLN A 49 1.91 15.06 7.55
N PRO A 50 1.69 16.30 8.04
CA PRO A 50 1.42 17.42 7.15
C PRO A 50 2.52 17.60 6.10
N GLY A 51 2.12 17.87 4.85
CA GLY A 51 3.06 18.07 3.75
C GLY A 51 3.61 16.77 3.18
N LYS A 52 4.94 16.64 3.11
CA LYS A 52 5.61 15.54 2.40
C LYS A 52 5.45 14.23 3.17
N ASN A 53 4.93 13.21 2.50
CA ASN A 53 4.95 11.83 2.97
C ASN A 53 5.77 10.98 1.99
N THR A 54 6.44 9.97 2.51
CA THR A 54 7.20 9.01 1.68
C THR A 54 6.49 7.68 1.69
N ILE A 55 6.20 7.15 0.51
CA ILE A 55 5.70 5.78 0.34
C ILE A 55 6.88 4.94 -0.15
N ALA A 56 7.09 3.79 0.47
CA ALA A 56 8.04 2.79 0.00
C ALA A 56 7.29 1.47 -0.19
N VAL A 57 7.67 0.73 -1.22
CA VAL A 57 7.08 -0.57 -1.55
C VAL A 57 8.23 -1.56 -1.77
N HIS A 58 8.11 -2.72 -1.14
CA HIS A 58 9.01 -3.84 -1.34
C HIS A 58 8.18 -5.01 -1.86
N CYS A 59 8.50 -5.49 -3.06
CA CYS A 59 7.83 -6.65 -3.66
C CYS A 59 8.91 -7.71 -3.86
N HIS A 60 8.73 -8.88 -3.28
CA HIS A 60 9.66 -9.99 -3.42
C HIS A 60 9.11 -10.97 -4.44
N GLN A 61 9.85 -11.13 -5.54
CA GLN A 61 9.49 -12.01 -6.64
C GLN A 61 10.47 -13.18 -6.72
N THR A 62 9.95 -14.39 -6.90
CA THR A 62 10.64 -15.65 -6.85
C THR A 62 10.57 -16.40 -8.18
N THR A 63 9.47 -16.28 -8.95
CA THR A 63 9.30 -16.98 -10.22
C THR A 63 8.18 -16.39 -11.12
N GLY A 64 8.33 -16.55 -12.43
CA GLY A 64 7.27 -16.21 -13.38
C GLY A 64 7.26 -14.74 -13.79
N GLY A 65 6.12 -14.06 -13.62
CA GLY A 65 5.95 -12.66 -13.97
C GLY A 65 6.69 -11.72 -13.02
N GLN A 66 6.61 -10.41 -13.29
CA GLN A 66 7.01 -9.39 -12.32
C GLN A 66 6.15 -8.13 -12.49
N PHE A 67 5.56 -7.66 -11.41
CA PHE A 67 4.79 -6.41 -11.41
C PHE A 67 4.65 -5.84 -10.00
N ILE A 68 4.78 -4.52 -9.88
CA ILE A 68 4.35 -3.79 -8.70
C ILE A 68 3.90 -2.39 -9.10
N ASP A 69 2.74 -1.97 -8.59
CA ASP A 69 2.28 -0.59 -8.62
C ASP A 69 1.38 -0.35 -7.40
N ALA A 70 1.55 0.79 -6.74
CA ALA A 70 0.82 1.12 -5.53
C ALA A 70 0.62 2.63 -5.38
N GLY A 71 -0.58 3.03 -4.95
CA GLY A 71 -0.91 4.41 -4.64
C GLY A 71 -1.76 4.54 -3.38
N LEU A 72 -1.49 5.58 -2.59
CA LEU A 72 -2.35 5.97 -1.47
C LEU A 72 -3.58 6.70 -2.01
N VAL A 73 -4.78 6.26 -1.64
CA VAL A 73 -6.06 6.81 -2.14
C VAL A 73 -7.01 7.13 -0.98
N GLU A 74 -7.88 8.12 -1.21
CA GLU A 74 -9.08 8.37 -0.40
C GLU A 74 -10.27 7.65 -1.08
N TYR A 75 -11.16 7.05 -0.29
CA TYR A 75 -12.31 6.27 -0.78
C TYR A 75 -13.60 6.51 0.01
#